data_AF-A0A7Y2AAV5-F1
#
_entry.id   AF-A0A7Y2AAV5-F1
#
_cell.length_a   1.000
_cell.length_b   1.000
_cell.length_c   1.000
_cell.angle_alpha   90.00
_cell.angle_beta   90.00
_cell.angle_gamma   90.00
#
_symmetry.space_group_name_H-M   'P 1'
#
loop_
_entity.id
_entity.type
_entity.pdbx_description
1 polymer ?
#
loop_
_entity_poly.entity_id
_entity_poly.type
_entity_poly.pdbx_seq_one_letter_code
_entity_poly.pdbx_strand_id
1 'polypeptide(L)'
;MAEKLFLEVSVDGTILKSIQRLSISQSIFNHHTFELVVPSEELDPDIATVFDGVTDWIGKDVVIDWETGSFKQEKDGSDSSSFEGIVSDISISGDHSNHMLVTIKGHSPTVLLDGVLNTDSYSESSLSDIYKRASSSNLTSKVKMNDNLTFKDKLPFVVQYNETDFNFLSRMMHRCGEWFYYDGKALSLGLKTQQAIDITKDRIFSLDYSFSVSNPITQVKGRDYKKHEIVDVKAKKPSHKDSIASKVAKESMNLFPAGDENYTTYPSYSESSKEKDQYSKDFIKEELNMLKQGRSNEVFTVYCVTDIAQLQLGSTIRLEGLAYGGEFVITDLTHTCGGKDNYQNHFKAVPSDCKVPPLDHFTYPKLDDCVAIVTNNKDPEKMGRVKVTFDWGKDESPWLRMLMPHTGKGRGFYFVPEENEEVMVGFEMGRADFPYVIGSLYNGKNKFDGHFDSGNKIKSIKTISGNEIIFNDKGSLTVRNGKNSIVLSCKDDGTLTIASNGDIVLEAKKNMSLSCKEDLTVMVEGDYNLEVKGNHEAKVTGDYKMETTGEIGLAATKDLKASATGNIDLSATQNLSGSGLQTSMEGSAKVDVKSTGITSVKGSLVKIN
;
A
#
# COMPACT_ATOMS: atom_id res chain seq x y z
N MET A 1 -22.96 -40.16 39.07
CA MET A 1 -24.07 -39.83 40.01
C MET A 1 -24.66 -38.53 39.52
N ALA A 2 -25.96 -38.25 39.70
CA ALA A 2 -26.46 -36.92 39.33
C ALA A 2 -25.77 -35.87 40.22
N GLU A 3 -25.13 -34.89 39.61
CA GLU A 3 -24.52 -33.75 40.29
C GLU A 3 -25.60 -32.69 40.54
N LYS A 4 -25.53 -32.01 41.69
CA LYS A 4 -26.39 -30.88 42.02
C LYS A 4 -25.85 -29.64 41.29
N LEU A 5 -26.73 -28.88 40.64
CA LEU A 5 -26.38 -27.63 39.99
C LEU A 5 -26.68 -26.44 40.91
N PHE A 6 -25.71 -25.56 41.08
CA PHE A 6 -25.88 -24.23 41.66
C PHE A 6 -25.82 -23.21 40.52
N LEU A 7 -26.98 -22.71 40.08
CA LEU A 7 -27.09 -21.73 39.02
C LEU A 7 -27.57 -20.39 39.58
N GLU A 8 -26.82 -19.33 39.30
CA GLU A 8 -27.14 -17.96 39.69
C GLU A 8 -27.07 -17.08 38.44
N VAL A 9 -28.18 -16.43 38.10
CA VAL A 9 -28.23 -15.52 36.96
C VAL A 9 -28.76 -14.18 37.40
N SER A 10 -28.07 -13.13 36.97
CA SER A 10 -28.50 -11.75 37.18
C SER A 10 -28.56 -10.98 35.86
N VAL A 11 -29.62 -10.21 35.67
CA VAL A 11 -29.79 -9.29 34.53
C VAL A 11 -29.96 -7.89 35.10
N ASP A 12 -29.05 -6.97 34.73
CA ASP A 12 -29.03 -5.60 35.28
C ASP A 12 -29.08 -5.56 36.83
N GLY A 13 -28.43 -6.54 37.48
CA GLY A 13 -28.44 -6.72 38.95
C GLY A 13 -29.68 -7.40 39.53
N THR A 14 -30.70 -7.68 38.72
CA THR A 14 -31.90 -8.43 39.14
C THR A 14 -31.63 -9.94 39.10
N ILE A 15 -31.70 -10.62 40.23
CA ILE A 15 -31.46 -12.07 40.34
C ILE A 15 -32.68 -12.84 39.86
N LEU A 16 -32.48 -13.78 38.93
CA LEU A 16 -33.50 -14.68 38.42
C LEU A 16 -33.61 -15.91 39.32
N LYS A 17 -34.75 -16.07 40.00
CA LYS A 17 -34.93 -17.11 41.02
C LYS A 17 -35.14 -18.52 40.46
N SER A 18 -35.64 -18.62 39.24
CA SER A 18 -36.01 -19.88 38.61
C SER A 18 -35.70 -19.83 37.12
N ILE A 19 -34.93 -20.81 36.64
CA ILE A 19 -34.55 -20.92 35.23
C ILE A 19 -35.02 -22.30 34.75
N GLN A 20 -35.91 -22.29 33.78
CA GLN A 20 -36.42 -23.50 33.17
C GLN A 20 -35.42 -24.08 32.17
N ARG A 21 -34.74 -23.21 31.42
CA ARG A 21 -33.74 -23.58 30.43
C ARG A 21 -32.63 -22.55 30.37
N LEU A 22 -31.40 -23.04 30.30
CA LEU A 22 -30.20 -22.29 29.95
C LEU A 22 -29.54 -22.97 28.76
N SER A 23 -29.09 -22.17 27.79
CA SER A 23 -28.19 -22.60 26.73
C SER A 23 -27.14 -21.52 26.51
N ILE A 24 -25.86 -21.87 26.44
CA ILE A 24 -24.77 -20.97 26.05
C ILE A 24 -24.01 -21.67 24.93
N SER A 25 -23.84 -21.03 23.78
CA SER A 25 -23.13 -21.58 22.63
C SER A 25 -21.92 -20.71 22.30
N GLN A 26 -20.74 -21.32 22.30
CA GLN A 26 -19.45 -20.67 22.19
C GLN A 26 -18.61 -21.37 21.12
N SER A 27 -17.91 -20.58 20.30
CA SER A 27 -16.93 -21.07 19.33
C SER A 27 -15.82 -20.05 19.19
N ILE A 28 -14.62 -20.51 18.83
CA ILE A 28 -13.52 -19.61 18.45
C ILE A 28 -13.92 -18.80 17.21
N PHE A 29 -13.38 -17.59 17.08
CA PHE A 29 -13.65 -16.66 15.97
C PHE A 29 -15.12 -16.26 15.74
N ASN A 30 -16.01 -16.53 16.69
CA ASN A 30 -17.43 -16.22 16.60
C ASN A 30 -17.94 -15.44 17.81
N HIS A 31 -19.04 -14.71 17.61
CA HIS A 31 -19.83 -14.21 18.74
C HIS A 31 -20.50 -15.37 19.46
N HIS A 32 -20.49 -15.33 20.78
CA HIS A 32 -21.16 -16.34 21.59
C HIS A 32 -22.59 -15.93 21.80
N THR A 33 -23.47 -16.90 22.00
CA THR A 33 -24.90 -16.66 22.23
C THR A 33 -25.33 -17.32 23.53
N PHE A 34 -26.32 -16.73 24.19
CA PHE A 34 -27.01 -17.35 25.31
C PHE A 34 -28.53 -17.27 25.14
N GLU A 35 -29.23 -18.22 25.74
CA GLU A 35 -30.69 -18.28 25.85
C GLU A 35 -31.06 -18.70 27.28
N LEU A 36 -31.93 -17.92 27.91
CA LEU A 36 -32.51 -18.19 29.22
C LEU A 36 -34.03 -18.23 29.06
N VAL A 37 -34.69 -19.24 29.61
CA VAL A 37 -36.15 -19.34 29.66
C VAL A 37 -36.59 -19.30 31.12
N VAL A 38 -37.43 -18.32 31.45
CA VAL A 38 -37.87 -18.00 32.80
C VAL A 38 -39.40 -17.93 32.83
N PRO A 39 -40.08 -18.58 33.79
CA PRO A 39 -41.51 -18.36 34.01
C PRO A 39 -41.79 -16.92 34.42
N SER A 40 -42.75 -16.26 33.75
CA SER A 40 -43.12 -14.86 34.03
C SER A 40 -43.52 -14.61 35.50
N GLU A 41 -44.24 -15.56 36.11
CA GLU A 41 -44.69 -15.51 37.52
C GLU A 41 -43.53 -15.42 38.53
N GLU A 42 -42.33 -15.86 38.14
CA GLU A 42 -41.11 -15.81 38.97
C GLU A 42 -40.42 -14.44 38.89
N LEU A 43 -40.76 -13.64 37.88
CA LEU A 43 -40.29 -12.27 37.69
C LEU A 43 -41.18 -11.29 38.45
N ASP A 44 -42.47 -11.27 38.10
CA ASP A 44 -43.48 -10.47 38.77
C ASP A 44 -44.85 -11.15 38.67
N PRO A 45 -45.65 -11.19 39.75
CA PRO A 45 -47.02 -11.72 39.69
C PRO A 45 -47.97 -10.91 38.79
N ASP A 46 -47.68 -9.63 38.52
CA ASP A 46 -48.42 -8.80 37.56
C ASP A 46 -47.76 -8.83 36.18
N ILE A 47 -48.45 -9.46 35.23
CA ILE A 47 -47.94 -9.63 33.87
C ILE A 47 -47.67 -8.29 33.17
N ALA A 48 -48.44 -7.23 33.43
CA ALA A 48 -48.17 -5.93 32.79
C ALA A 48 -46.79 -5.38 33.23
N THR A 49 -46.49 -5.53 34.51
CA THR A 49 -45.20 -5.16 35.10
C THR A 49 -44.05 -6.03 34.56
N VAL A 50 -44.31 -7.32 34.25
CA VAL A 50 -43.32 -8.17 33.57
C VAL A 50 -42.94 -7.58 32.21
N PHE A 51 -43.91 -7.17 31.38
CA PHE A 51 -43.63 -6.64 30.04
C PHE A 51 -42.75 -5.39 30.12
N ASP A 52 -43.11 -4.42 30.94
CA ASP A 52 -42.33 -3.20 31.11
C ASP A 52 -40.92 -3.53 31.65
N GLY A 53 -40.84 -4.31 32.72
CA GLY A 53 -39.58 -4.64 33.39
C GLY A 53 -38.58 -5.41 32.52
N VAL A 54 -39.04 -6.40 31.74
CA VAL A 54 -38.13 -7.17 30.89
C VAL A 54 -37.66 -6.35 29.69
N THR A 55 -38.49 -5.43 29.16
CA THR A 55 -38.06 -4.60 28.01
C THR A 55 -36.89 -3.66 28.36
N ASP A 56 -36.79 -3.22 29.62
CA ASP A 56 -35.67 -2.42 30.13
C ASP A 56 -34.33 -3.18 30.18
N TRP A 57 -34.36 -4.52 30.05
CA TRP A 57 -33.15 -5.34 30.02
C TRP A 57 -32.45 -5.37 28.67
N ILE A 58 -33.07 -4.92 27.58
CA ILE A 58 -32.42 -4.86 26.27
C ILE A 58 -31.18 -3.95 26.35
N GLY A 59 -30.02 -4.48 25.93
CA GLY A 59 -28.72 -3.80 26.00
C GLY A 59 -28.05 -3.82 27.38
N LYS A 60 -28.68 -4.42 28.39
CA LYS A 60 -28.10 -4.59 29.73
C LYS A 60 -27.24 -5.84 29.83
N ASP A 61 -26.39 -5.84 30.85
CA ASP A 61 -25.45 -6.93 31.11
C ASP A 61 -26.18 -8.09 31.81
N VAL A 62 -25.84 -9.31 31.43
CA VAL A 62 -26.23 -10.54 32.12
C VAL A 62 -24.98 -11.21 32.68
N VAL A 63 -25.09 -11.76 33.88
CA VAL A 63 -24.06 -12.62 34.48
C VAL A 63 -24.71 -13.97 34.78
N ILE A 64 -24.13 -15.03 34.25
CA ILE A 64 -24.58 -16.42 34.41
C ILE A 64 -23.44 -17.19 35.09
N ASP A 65 -23.61 -17.51 36.37
CA ASP A 65 -22.66 -18.29 37.15
C ASP A 65 -23.24 -19.67 37.44
N TRP A 66 -22.46 -20.72 37.17
CA TRP A 66 -22.86 -22.10 37.47
C TRP A 66 -21.75 -22.89 38.14
N GLU A 67 -22.15 -23.81 39.01
CA GLU A 67 -21.26 -24.73 39.70
C GLU A 67 -21.94 -26.08 39.83
N THR A 68 -21.18 -27.16 39.59
CA THR A 68 -21.64 -28.52 39.85
C THR A 68 -20.95 -29.10 41.06
N GLY A 69 -21.69 -29.84 41.89
CA GLY A 69 -21.12 -30.52 43.04
C GLY A 69 -22.04 -31.60 43.59
N SER A 70 -21.50 -32.46 44.45
CA SER A 70 -22.27 -33.59 44.95
C SER A 70 -23.48 -33.10 45.78
N PHE A 71 -24.56 -33.88 45.84
CA PHE A 71 -25.74 -33.53 46.67
C PHE A 71 -25.43 -33.24 48.15
N LYS A 72 -24.27 -33.68 48.64
CA LYS A 72 -23.80 -33.47 50.01
C LYS A 72 -22.83 -32.29 50.17
N GLN A 73 -22.31 -31.74 49.08
CA GLN A 73 -21.40 -30.59 49.10
C GLN A 73 -22.18 -29.27 49.12
N GLU A 74 -21.64 -28.33 49.89
CA GLU A 74 -21.97 -26.91 49.74
C GLU A 74 -21.14 -26.30 48.61
N LYS A 75 -21.54 -25.11 48.15
CA LYS A 75 -20.85 -24.33 47.11
C LYS A 75 -19.39 -24.08 47.57
N ASP A 76 -18.41 -24.65 46.87
CA ASP A 76 -16.97 -24.54 47.19
C ASP A 76 -16.14 -23.92 46.04
N GLY A 77 -16.77 -23.72 44.89
CA GLY A 77 -16.19 -23.07 43.70
C GLY A 77 -15.26 -23.96 42.89
N SER A 78 -15.05 -25.23 43.27
CA SER A 78 -14.04 -26.10 42.66
C SER A 78 -14.36 -26.54 41.23
N ASP A 79 -15.64 -26.70 40.90
CA ASP A 79 -16.13 -27.05 39.56
C ASP A 79 -17.16 -26.00 39.13
N SER A 80 -16.67 -24.81 38.81
CA SER A 80 -17.50 -23.63 38.56
C SER A 80 -17.08 -22.87 37.30
N SER A 81 -18.03 -22.13 36.73
CA SER A 81 -17.80 -21.30 35.55
C SER A 81 -18.80 -20.15 35.47
N SER A 82 -18.49 -19.22 34.59
CA SER A 82 -19.17 -17.93 34.51
C SER A 82 -19.22 -17.44 33.08
N PHE A 83 -20.31 -16.76 32.72
CA PHE A 83 -20.50 -16.12 31.43
C PHE A 83 -21.13 -14.73 31.63
N GLU A 84 -20.40 -13.69 31.21
CA GLU A 84 -20.88 -12.32 31.11
C GLU A 84 -21.33 -12.05 29.67
N GLY A 85 -22.57 -11.59 29.49
CA GLY A 85 -23.19 -11.34 28.20
C GLY A 85 -23.95 -10.02 28.15
N ILE A 86 -24.52 -9.70 26.99
CA ILE A 86 -25.40 -8.56 26.76
C ILE A 86 -26.71 -9.08 26.18
N VAL A 87 -27.82 -8.70 26.82
CA VAL A 87 -29.16 -9.02 26.34
C VAL A 87 -29.45 -8.25 25.05
N SER A 88 -29.83 -8.95 23.99
CA SER A 88 -30.12 -8.34 22.69
C SER A 88 -31.51 -8.69 22.14
N ASP A 89 -32.17 -9.69 22.72
CA ASP A 89 -33.50 -10.13 22.30
C ASP A 89 -34.27 -10.64 23.51
N ILE A 90 -35.55 -10.26 23.60
CA ILE A 90 -36.46 -10.77 24.62
C ILE A 90 -37.78 -11.09 23.93
N SER A 91 -38.28 -12.29 24.20
CA SER A 91 -39.58 -12.73 23.70
C SER A 91 -40.42 -13.29 24.84
N ILE A 92 -41.72 -13.00 24.80
CA ILE A 92 -42.69 -13.52 25.76
C ILE A 92 -43.64 -14.43 24.98
N SER A 93 -43.77 -15.68 25.42
CA SER A 93 -44.65 -16.67 24.81
C SER A 93 -45.59 -17.22 25.87
N GLY A 94 -46.86 -17.41 25.54
CA GLY A 94 -47.85 -17.95 26.46
C GLY A 94 -48.77 -18.94 25.77
N ASP A 95 -49.42 -19.79 26.55
CA ASP A 95 -50.43 -20.72 26.07
C ASP A 95 -51.84 -20.35 26.57
N HIS A 96 -52.82 -21.21 26.26
CA HIS A 96 -54.23 -21.02 26.63
C HIS A 96 -54.47 -21.05 28.15
N SER A 97 -53.50 -21.50 28.95
CA SER A 97 -53.57 -21.56 30.41
C SER A 97 -53.03 -20.31 31.11
N ASN A 98 -52.63 -19.29 30.34
CA ASN A 98 -52.09 -18.01 30.81
C ASN A 98 -50.74 -18.14 31.55
N HIS A 99 -50.08 -19.31 31.46
CA HIS A 99 -48.68 -19.46 31.84
C HIS A 99 -47.80 -18.87 30.74
N MET A 100 -47.11 -17.77 31.06
CA MET A 100 -46.19 -17.11 30.14
C MET A 100 -44.73 -17.41 30.48
N LEU A 101 -43.93 -17.64 29.45
CA LEU A 101 -42.49 -17.83 29.48
C LEU A 101 -41.81 -16.63 28.85
N VAL A 102 -40.86 -16.05 29.58
CA VAL A 102 -39.95 -15.02 29.10
C VAL A 102 -38.67 -15.71 28.63
N THR A 103 -38.33 -15.53 27.36
CA THR A 103 -37.07 -15.98 26.77
C THR A 103 -36.15 -14.78 26.61
N ILE A 104 -35.02 -14.80 27.31
CA ILE A 104 -33.99 -13.76 27.28
C ILE A 104 -32.82 -14.30 26.47
N LYS A 105 -32.48 -13.60 25.40
CA LYS A 105 -31.41 -13.96 24.46
C LYS A 105 -30.40 -12.85 24.34
N GLY A 106 -29.18 -13.23 24.06
CA GLY A 106 -28.12 -12.26 23.89
C GLY A 106 -26.83 -12.86 23.42
N HIS A 107 -25.80 -12.02 23.43
CA HIS A 107 -24.50 -12.34 22.90
C HIS A 107 -23.38 -12.03 23.91
N SER A 108 -22.20 -12.58 23.70
CA SER A 108 -20.99 -12.05 24.35
C SER A 108 -20.78 -10.57 23.99
N PRO A 109 -20.14 -9.76 24.85
CA PRO A 109 -19.86 -8.35 24.57
C PRO A 109 -19.11 -8.08 23.26
N THR A 110 -18.45 -9.10 22.69
CA THR A 110 -17.81 -9.03 21.37
C THR A 110 -18.76 -8.60 20.25
N VAL A 111 -20.07 -8.79 20.38
CA VAL A 111 -21.07 -8.32 19.39
C VAL A 111 -21.00 -6.80 19.18
N LEU A 112 -20.51 -6.04 20.18
CA LEU A 112 -20.32 -4.60 20.07
C LEU A 112 -19.19 -4.22 19.10
N LEU A 113 -18.32 -5.16 18.73
CA LEU A 113 -17.30 -5.01 17.69
C LEU A 113 -17.86 -5.31 16.27
N ASP A 114 -19.07 -5.86 16.17
CA ASP A 114 -19.75 -6.21 14.91
C ASP A 114 -20.86 -5.19 14.59
N GLY A 115 -20.53 -3.91 14.78
CA GLY A 115 -21.44 -2.79 14.58
C GLY A 115 -21.45 -2.30 13.12
N VAL A 116 -20.95 -1.09 12.91
CA VAL A 116 -20.88 -0.48 11.57
C VAL A 116 -19.63 -0.94 10.83
N LEU A 117 -19.69 -0.92 9.49
CA LEU A 117 -18.54 -1.15 8.63
C LEU A 117 -17.58 0.03 8.76
N ASN A 118 -16.32 -0.26 9.03
CA ASN A 118 -15.26 0.72 9.21
C ASN A 118 -14.22 0.60 8.10
N THR A 119 -13.49 1.69 7.89
CA THR A 119 -12.34 1.75 7.00
C THR A 119 -11.22 2.53 7.70
N ASP A 120 -10.03 1.95 7.77
CA ASP A 120 -8.83 2.57 8.34
C ASP A 120 -7.55 1.90 7.79
N SER A 121 -6.41 2.58 7.92
CA SER A 121 -5.09 2.06 7.59
C SER A 121 -4.20 1.94 8.83
N TYR A 122 -3.36 0.91 8.86
CA TYR A 122 -2.44 0.63 9.96
C TYR A 122 -1.05 0.36 9.40
N SER A 123 -0.12 1.26 9.70
CA SER A 123 1.28 1.15 9.27
C SER A 123 2.17 0.76 10.44
N GLU A 124 3.10 -0.18 10.24
CA GLU A 124 4.10 -0.62 11.23
C GLU A 124 3.50 -0.89 12.63
N SER A 125 2.33 -1.54 12.66
CA SER A 125 1.49 -1.73 13.84
C SER A 125 1.52 -3.17 14.35
N SER A 126 1.58 -3.37 15.68
CA SER A 126 1.41 -4.70 16.27
C SER A 126 -0.07 -5.09 16.34
N LEU A 127 -0.39 -6.38 16.51
CA LEU A 127 -1.77 -6.82 16.71
C LEU A 127 -2.43 -6.18 17.94
N SER A 128 -1.68 -5.94 19.01
CA SER A 128 -2.16 -5.25 20.22
C SER A 128 -2.52 -3.79 19.93
N ASP A 129 -1.72 -3.10 19.12
CA ASP A 129 -1.99 -1.71 18.70
C ASP A 129 -3.22 -1.65 17.79
N ILE A 130 -3.31 -2.59 16.83
CA ILE A 130 -4.46 -2.73 15.92
C ILE A 130 -5.74 -2.94 16.73
N TYR A 131 -5.73 -3.88 17.68
CA TYR A 131 -6.86 -4.13 18.58
C TYR A 131 -7.29 -2.86 19.30
N LYS A 132 -6.37 -2.20 20.02
CA LYS A 132 -6.70 -1.00 20.82
C LYS A 132 -7.29 0.12 19.97
N ARG A 133 -6.82 0.29 18.74
CA ARG A 133 -7.32 1.34 17.83
C ARG A 133 -8.64 0.96 17.17
N ALA A 134 -8.76 -0.25 16.63
CA ALA A 134 -10.02 -0.73 16.03
C ALA A 134 -11.15 -0.74 17.07
N SER A 135 -10.84 -1.17 18.30
CA SER A 135 -11.79 -1.19 19.41
C SER A 135 -11.90 0.13 20.17
N SER A 136 -11.60 1.30 19.60
CA SER A 136 -11.60 2.56 20.36
C SER A 136 -12.99 3.25 20.51
N SER A 137 -14.07 2.65 20.01
CA SER A 137 -15.41 3.24 20.11
C SER A 137 -15.96 3.20 21.55
N ASN A 138 -16.79 4.17 21.97
CA ASN A 138 -17.36 4.22 23.33
C ASN A 138 -18.14 2.95 23.75
N LEU A 139 -18.50 2.09 22.81
CA LEU A 139 -19.21 0.83 23.08
C LEU A 139 -18.25 -0.29 23.56
N THR A 140 -16.95 -0.21 23.26
CA THR A 140 -15.99 -1.29 23.55
C THR A 140 -15.45 -1.27 24.97
N SER A 141 -15.73 -0.25 25.78
CA SER A 141 -15.31 -0.25 27.19
C SER A 141 -15.90 -1.42 27.99
N LYS A 142 -16.98 -2.04 27.47
CA LYS A 142 -17.56 -3.28 28.00
C LYS A 142 -16.78 -4.54 27.61
N VAL A 143 -15.99 -4.51 26.54
CA VAL A 143 -15.20 -5.63 26.06
C VAL A 143 -13.83 -5.61 26.76
N LYS A 144 -13.72 -6.35 27.86
CA LYS A 144 -12.42 -6.60 28.51
C LYS A 144 -11.56 -7.44 27.56
N MET A 145 -10.25 -7.21 27.57
CA MET A 145 -9.30 -7.92 26.71
C MET A 145 -8.15 -8.53 27.51
N ASN A 146 -7.76 -9.76 27.15
CA ASN A 146 -6.56 -10.43 27.61
C ASN A 146 -5.56 -10.58 26.45
N ASP A 147 -4.36 -10.04 26.58
CA ASP A 147 -3.31 -10.10 25.55
C ASP A 147 -2.33 -11.24 25.88
N ASN A 148 -2.53 -12.38 25.21
CA ASN A 148 -1.72 -13.59 25.25
C ASN A 148 -1.07 -13.87 23.88
N LEU A 149 -0.90 -12.83 23.05
CA LEU A 149 -0.42 -12.97 21.66
C LEU A 149 0.96 -13.60 21.61
N THR A 150 1.18 -14.57 20.71
CA THR A 150 2.52 -15.14 20.48
C THR A 150 3.29 -14.40 19.37
N PHE A 151 2.57 -13.82 18.43
CA PHE A 151 3.04 -12.99 17.34
C PHE A 151 3.44 -11.62 17.88
N LYS A 152 4.74 -11.31 17.78
CA LYS A 152 5.34 -10.07 18.32
C LYS A 152 5.81 -9.09 17.26
N ASP A 153 5.78 -9.49 15.99
CA ASP A 153 6.21 -8.62 14.90
C ASP A 153 5.18 -7.52 14.63
N LYS A 154 5.65 -6.46 13.97
CA LYS A 154 4.79 -5.41 13.44
C LYS A 154 4.36 -5.76 12.03
N LEU A 155 3.11 -5.48 11.69
CA LEU A 155 2.60 -5.61 10.35
C LEU A 155 2.97 -4.33 9.56
N PRO A 156 3.62 -4.44 8.39
CA PRO A 156 4.12 -3.26 7.67
C PRO A 156 3.01 -2.31 7.21
N PHE A 157 1.96 -2.87 6.60
CA PHE A 157 0.78 -2.14 6.19
C PHE A 157 -0.40 -3.10 6.09
N VAL A 158 -1.48 -2.79 6.81
CA VAL A 158 -2.74 -3.51 6.70
C VAL A 158 -3.89 -2.52 6.65
N VAL A 159 -4.92 -2.89 5.89
CA VAL A 159 -6.11 -2.07 5.71
C VAL A 159 -7.32 -2.81 6.26
N GLN A 160 -8.11 -2.11 7.07
CA GLN A 160 -9.51 -2.43 7.34
C GLN A 160 -10.31 -1.70 6.27
N TYR A 161 -11.06 -2.41 5.43
CA TYR A 161 -11.86 -1.75 4.37
C TYR A 161 -13.24 -2.37 4.28
N ASN A 162 -14.24 -1.58 4.63
CA ASN A 162 -15.64 -2.01 4.65
C ASN A 162 -15.85 -3.28 5.49
N GLU A 163 -15.21 -3.33 6.64
CA GLU A 163 -15.26 -4.44 7.61
C GLU A 163 -15.64 -3.89 8.98
N THR A 164 -16.50 -4.60 9.71
CA THR A 164 -16.67 -4.37 11.15
C THR A 164 -15.37 -4.64 11.89
N ASP A 165 -15.19 -4.09 13.09
CA ASP A 165 -13.98 -4.31 13.89
C ASP A 165 -13.78 -5.79 14.23
N PHE A 166 -14.87 -6.54 14.50
CA PHE A 166 -14.79 -7.98 14.78
C PHE A 166 -14.22 -8.77 13.59
N ASN A 167 -14.80 -8.61 12.40
CA ASN A 167 -14.34 -9.28 11.18
C ASN A 167 -12.89 -8.92 10.82
N PHE A 168 -12.53 -7.64 10.95
CA PHE A 168 -11.16 -7.18 10.74
C PHE A 168 -10.18 -7.86 11.72
N LEU A 169 -10.49 -7.84 13.02
CA LEU A 169 -9.66 -8.48 14.04
C LEU A 169 -9.59 -9.99 13.83
N SER A 170 -10.70 -10.67 13.58
CA SER A 170 -10.76 -12.09 13.26
C SER A 170 -9.83 -12.44 12.09
N ARG A 171 -9.85 -11.65 11.02
CA ARG A 171 -8.94 -11.80 9.88
C ARG A 171 -7.47 -11.60 10.25
N MET A 172 -7.16 -10.59 11.06
CA MET A 172 -5.79 -10.35 11.53
C MET A 172 -5.27 -11.51 12.39
N MET A 173 -6.11 -12.03 13.28
CA MET A 173 -5.77 -13.15 14.14
C MET A 173 -5.52 -14.43 13.32
N HIS A 174 -6.37 -14.73 12.33
CA HIS A 174 -6.13 -15.82 11.38
C HIS A 174 -4.82 -15.66 10.60
N ARG A 175 -4.58 -14.46 10.07
CA ARG A 175 -3.37 -14.15 9.29
C ARG A 175 -2.08 -14.36 10.09
N CYS A 176 -2.13 -14.04 11.38
CA CYS A 176 -0.99 -14.16 12.29
C CYS A 176 -0.95 -15.48 13.08
N GLY A 177 -1.89 -16.42 12.82
CA GLY A 177 -1.94 -17.72 13.50
C GLY A 177 -2.28 -17.63 14.99
N GLU A 178 -3.02 -16.60 15.40
CA GLU A 178 -3.37 -16.32 16.79
C GLU A 178 -4.79 -16.77 17.11
N TRP A 179 -5.00 -17.23 18.35
CA TRP A 179 -6.31 -17.62 18.86
C TRP A 179 -7.17 -16.39 19.14
N PHE A 180 -8.47 -16.46 18.85
CA PHE A 180 -9.38 -15.33 19.06
C PHE A 180 -10.72 -15.84 19.58
N TYR A 181 -11.02 -15.58 20.85
CA TYR A 181 -12.23 -16.08 21.49
C TYR A 181 -12.59 -15.32 22.76
N TYR A 182 -13.86 -15.34 23.15
CA TYR A 182 -14.31 -14.81 24.42
C TYR A 182 -14.26 -15.91 25.50
N ASP A 183 -13.58 -15.69 26.62
CA ASP A 183 -13.38 -16.72 27.66
C ASP A 183 -14.51 -16.78 28.70
N GLY A 184 -15.66 -16.15 28.40
CA GLY A 184 -16.77 -15.95 29.32
C GLY A 184 -16.72 -14.60 30.05
N LYS A 185 -15.56 -13.94 30.14
CA LYS A 185 -15.42 -12.62 30.80
C LYS A 185 -14.65 -11.58 29.99
N ALA A 186 -13.70 -12.02 29.19
CA ALA A 186 -12.83 -11.18 28.38
C ALA A 186 -12.55 -11.81 27.02
N LEU A 187 -12.35 -10.95 26.03
CA LEU A 187 -11.86 -11.33 24.71
C LEU A 187 -10.37 -11.67 24.82
N SER A 188 -10.03 -12.92 24.57
CA SER A 188 -8.66 -13.42 24.55
C SER A 188 -8.05 -13.26 23.17
N LEU A 189 -6.94 -12.53 23.12
CA LEU A 189 -6.04 -12.45 21.97
C LEU A 189 -4.87 -13.41 22.21
N GLY A 190 -4.84 -14.54 21.53
CA GLY A 190 -3.92 -15.65 21.80
C GLY A 190 -4.45 -16.66 22.82
N LEU A 191 -3.84 -17.84 22.88
CA LEU A 191 -4.28 -18.93 23.76
C LEU A 191 -3.77 -18.71 25.19
N LYS A 192 -4.66 -18.81 26.17
CA LYS A 192 -4.30 -18.70 27.58
C LYS A 192 -3.57 -19.96 28.06
N THR A 193 -2.42 -19.78 28.72
CA THR A 193 -1.74 -20.91 29.38
C THR A 193 -2.50 -21.29 30.65
N GLN A 194 -2.94 -22.54 30.75
CA GLN A 194 -3.64 -23.06 31.92
C GLN A 194 -3.33 -24.55 32.15
N GLN A 195 -3.57 -25.02 33.38
CA GLN A 195 -3.46 -26.44 33.70
C GLN A 195 -4.56 -27.22 32.96
N ALA A 196 -4.20 -28.40 32.47
CA ALA A 196 -5.17 -29.28 31.83
C ALA A 196 -6.24 -29.74 32.83
N ILE A 197 -7.50 -29.71 32.39
CA ILE A 197 -8.64 -30.20 33.17
C ILE A 197 -8.79 -31.70 32.88
N ASP A 198 -8.62 -32.54 33.90
CA ASP A 198 -8.76 -33.98 33.74
C ASP A 198 -10.24 -34.37 33.56
N ILE A 199 -10.56 -35.05 32.47
CA ILE A 199 -11.90 -35.56 32.17
C ILE A 199 -11.97 -37.02 32.58
N THR A 200 -12.71 -37.31 33.64
CA THR A 200 -12.85 -38.66 34.19
C THR A 200 -14.02 -39.41 33.56
N LYS A 201 -13.87 -40.73 33.39
CA LYS A 201 -14.84 -41.60 32.69
C LYS A 201 -16.25 -41.57 33.29
N ASP A 202 -16.38 -41.35 34.60
CA ASP A 202 -17.64 -41.31 35.33
C ASP A 202 -18.48 -40.04 35.05
N ARG A 203 -17.87 -39.04 34.42
CA ARG A 203 -18.47 -37.74 34.09
C ARG A 203 -18.69 -37.54 32.58
N ILE A 204 -18.48 -38.59 31.79
CA ILE A 204 -18.67 -38.60 30.34
C ILE A 204 -20.00 -39.29 30.02
N PHE A 205 -20.88 -38.59 29.30
CA PHE A 205 -22.12 -39.15 28.75
C PHE A 205 -21.94 -39.72 27.34
N SER A 206 -21.19 -39.02 26.48
CA SER A 206 -20.79 -39.50 25.16
C SER A 206 -19.41 -38.98 24.79
N LEU A 207 -18.70 -39.73 23.95
CA LEU A 207 -17.35 -39.40 23.49
C LEU A 207 -17.15 -39.96 22.08
N ASP A 208 -16.89 -39.07 21.13
CA ASP A 208 -16.73 -39.38 19.73
C ASP A 208 -15.38 -38.84 19.23
N TYR A 209 -14.70 -39.64 18.40
CA TYR A 209 -13.46 -39.26 17.73
C TYR A 209 -13.73 -39.15 16.23
N SER A 210 -13.44 -37.99 15.65
CA SER A 210 -13.61 -37.73 14.23
C SER A 210 -12.26 -37.52 13.54
N PHE A 211 -12.10 -38.16 12.39
CA PHE A 211 -10.90 -38.07 11.56
C PHE A 211 -11.32 -37.61 10.17
N SER A 212 -10.87 -36.43 9.78
CA SER A 212 -11.26 -35.82 8.51
C SER A 212 -10.04 -35.32 7.76
N VAL A 213 -10.07 -35.49 6.43
CA VAL A 213 -8.99 -34.99 5.58
C VAL A 213 -9.14 -33.49 5.37
N SER A 214 -8.02 -32.77 5.33
CA SER A 214 -8.01 -31.34 5.06
C SER A 214 -7.41 -31.04 3.67
N ASN A 215 -7.87 -29.97 3.04
CA ASN A 215 -7.30 -29.50 1.79
C ASN A 215 -6.01 -28.71 2.08
N PRO A 216 -4.82 -29.22 1.69
CA PRO A 216 -3.56 -28.59 2.02
C PRO A 216 -3.42 -27.25 1.31
N ILE A 217 -2.80 -26.29 1.99
CA ILE A 217 -2.34 -25.06 1.35
C ILE A 217 -1.06 -25.36 0.58
N THR A 218 -1.07 -25.02 -0.70
CA THR A 218 0.01 -25.27 -1.65
C THR A 218 1.04 -24.14 -1.66
N GLN A 219 2.08 -24.30 -2.47
CA GLN A 219 3.10 -23.26 -2.69
C GLN A 219 2.50 -22.03 -3.36
N VAL A 220 3.04 -20.85 -3.03
CA VAL A 220 2.68 -19.60 -3.71
C VAL A 220 3.91 -18.95 -4.33
N LYS A 221 3.68 -18.25 -5.43
CA LYS A 221 4.68 -17.44 -6.12
C LYS A 221 4.31 -15.97 -6.01
N GLY A 222 5.28 -15.15 -5.64
CA GLY A 222 5.17 -13.69 -5.63
C GLY A 222 6.28 -13.07 -6.46
N ARG A 223 6.02 -11.91 -7.07
CA ARG A 223 7.06 -11.15 -7.76
C ARG A 223 7.65 -10.11 -6.80
N ASP A 224 8.92 -10.28 -6.43
CA ASP A 224 9.63 -9.23 -5.71
C ASP A 224 10.15 -8.20 -6.72
N TYR A 225 9.54 -7.01 -6.71
CA TYR A 225 9.93 -5.97 -7.65
C TYR A 225 11.29 -5.36 -7.33
N LYS A 226 11.78 -5.43 -6.08
CA LYS A 226 13.07 -4.87 -5.68
C LYS A 226 14.22 -5.65 -6.30
N LYS A 227 14.09 -6.98 -6.33
CA LYS A 227 15.06 -7.90 -6.92
C LYS A 227 14.80 -8.26 -8.37
N HIS A 228 13.61 -7.92 -8.89
CA HIS A 228 13.15 -8.33 -10.22
C HIS A 228 13.13 -9.85 -10.40
N GLU A 229 12.68 -10.58 -9.37
CA GLU A 229 12.64 -12.04 -9.38
C GLU A 229 11.26 -12.59 -8.98
N ILE A 230 11.01 -13.84 -9.35
CA ILE A 230 9.87 -14.60 -8.83
C ILE A 230 10.36 -15.36 -7.61
N VAL A 231 9.76 -15.07 -6.46
CA VAL A 231 10.04 -15.75 -5.20
C VAL A 231 9.04 -16.89 -5.04
N ASP A 232 9.55 -18.12 -5.06
CA ASP A 232 8.81 -19.33 -4.69
C ASP A 232 8.81 -19.46 -3.16
N VAL A 233 7.62 -19.42 -2.56
CA VAL A 233 7.43 -19.58 -1.12
C VAL A 233 6.69 -20.87 -0.84
N LYS A 234 7.41 -21.80 -0.18
CA LYS A 234 6.89 -23.12 0.20
C LYS A 234 6.62 -23.16 1.70
N ALA A 235 5.37 -23.43 2.05
CA ALA A 235 4.97 -23.70 3.41
C ALA A 235 5.57 -25.03 3.91
N LYS A 236 6.02 -25.06 5.16
CA LYS A 236 6.48 -26.26 5.87
C LYS A 236 5.37 -27.31 5.89
N LYS A 237 5.73 -28.58 6.13
CA LYS A 237 4.71 -29.61 6.40
C LYS A 237 4.11 -29.34 7.78
N PRO A 238 2.79 -29.56 7.97
CA PRO A 238 2.21 -29.49 9.30
C PRO A 238 2.93 -30.44 10.25
N SER A 239 3.12 -30.00 11.49
CA SER A 239 3.75 -30.76 12.55
C SER A 239 2.72 -31.11 13.60
N HIS A 240 2.56 -32.40 13.86
CA HIS A 240 1.72 -32.95 14.92
C HIS A 240 2.56 -33.90 15.78
N LYS A 241 2.56 -33.67 17.09
CA LYS A 241 3.00 -34.61 18.11
C LYS A 241 1.97 -35.73 18.31
N ASP A 242 0.69 -35.43 18.16
CA ASP A 242 -0.37 -36.45 18.19
C ASP A 242 -0.21 -37.43 17.01
N SER A 243 -0.14 -38.72 17.32
CA SER A 243 0.17 -39.75 16.33
C SER A 243 -0.94 -39.94 15.30
N ILE A 244 -2.20 -39.76 15.70
CA ILE A 244 -3.34 -39.90 14.80
C ILE A 244 -3.45 -38.66 13.91
N ALA A 245 -3.37 -37.46 14.49
CA ALA A 245 -3.37 -36.22 13.73
C ALA A 245 -2.24 -36.20 12.68
N SER A 246 -1.04 -36.64 13.06
CA SER A 246 0.11 -36.79 12.15
C SER A 246 -0.20 -37.73 10.98
N LYS A 247 -0.84 -38.88 11.25
CA LYS A 247 -1.22 -39.86 10.23
C LYS A 247 -2.28 -39.29 9.28
N VAL A 248 -3.35 -38.69 9.79
CA VAL A 248 -4.44 -38.14 8.97
C VAL A 248 -3.97 -36.92 8.16
N ALA A 249 -3.13 -36.06 8.74
CA ALA A 249 -2.50 -34.96 8.03
C ALA A 249 -1.65 -35.46 6.85
N LYS A 250 -0.90 -36.56 7.03
CA LYS A 250 -0.14 -37.18 5.94
C LYS A 250 -1.06 -37.71 4.84
N GLU A 251 -2.13 -38.41 5.18
CA GLU A 251 -3.08 -38.93 4.16
C GLU A 251 -3.85 -37.80 3.46
N SER A 252 -4.13 -36.70 4.14
CA SER A 252 -4.70 -35.49 3.53
C SER A 252 -3.82 -34.96 2.40
N MET A 253 -2.50 -34.91 2.61
CA MET A 253 -1.54 -34.49 1.59
C MET A 253 -1.40 -35.50 0.44
N ASN A 254 -1.69 -36.79 0.66
CA ASN A 254 -1.68 -37.82 -0.38
C ASN A 254 -2.93 -37.75 -1.27
N LEU A 255 -4.09 -37.50 -0.66
CA LEU A 255 -5.38 -37.40 -1.37
C LEU A 255 -5.49 -36.10 -2.17
N PHE A 256 -4.95 -35.02 -1.63
CA PHE A 256 -4.90 -33.71 -2.27
C PHE A 256 -3.44 -33.32 -2.50
N PRO A 257 -2.74 -33.98 -3.45
CA PRO A 257 -1.37 -33.62 -3.75
C PRO A 257 -1.33 -32.14 -4.16
N ALA A 258 -0.29 -31.43 -3.72
CA ALA A 258 -0.14 -30.03 -4.06
C ALA A 258 -0.08 -29.86 -5.59
N GLY A 259 -1.08 -29.18 -6.15
CA GLY A 259 -1.09 -28.78 -7.56
C GLY A 259 -0.11 -27.62 -7.82
N ASP A 260 0.09 -27.31 -9.10
CA ASP A 260 0.99 -26.24 -9.53
C ASP A 260 0.48 -24.83 -9.14
N GLU A 261 1.41 -24.07 -8.56
CA GLU A 261 1.62 -22.62 -8.67
C GLU A 261 0.43 -21.67 -8.51
N ASN A 262 0.02 -21.41 -7.26
CA ASN A 262 -0.79 -20.23 -6.95
C ASN A 262 0.08 -18.96 -6.98
N TYR A 263 -0.46 -17.84 -7.48
CA TYR A 263 0.20 -16.54 -7.41
C TYR A 263 -0.38 -15.70 -6.27
N THR A 264 0.49 -14.97 -5.58
CA THR A 264 0.11 -14.00 -4.54
C THR A 264 0.89 -12.69 -4.73
N THR A 265 0.36 -11.62 -4.17
CA THR A 265 1.08 -10.36 -4.02
C THR A 265 2.26 -10.52 -3.04
N TYR A 266 3.39 -9.88 -3.34
CA TYR A 266 4.61 -9.94 -2.51
C TYR A 266 4.86 -8.58 -1.84
N PRO A 267 5.03 -8.49 -0.50
CA PRO A 267 5.13 -7.24 0.25
C PRO A 267 6.54 -6.66 0.12
N SER A 268 6.96 -6.32 -1.10
CA SER A 268 8.27 -5.74 -1.38
C SER A 268 8.52 -4.39 -0.67
N TYR A 269 7.52 -3.77 -0.05
CA TYR A 269 7.60 -2.43 0.55
C TYR A 269 7.88 -2.39 2.07
N SER A 270 8.19 -3.51 2.74
CA SER A 270 8.52 -3.49 4.18
C SER A 270 9.67 -2.52 4.53
N GLU A 271 9.47 -1.69 5.56
CA GLU A 271 10.43 -0.68 6.05
C GLU A 271 11.26 -1.16 7.25
N SER A 272 11.01 -2.37 7.77
CA SER A 272 11.64 -2.85 9.00
C SER A 272 13.16 -3.05 8.86
N SER A 273 13.88 -2.70 9.94
CA SER A 273 15.33 -2.41 9.95
C SER A 273 16.28 -3.61 9.97
N LYS A 274 15.80 -4.83 9.75
CA LYS A 274 16.63 -6.04 9.66
C LYS A 274 16.59 -6.58 8.25
N GLU A 275 17.73 -6.55 7.55
CA GLU A 275 17.96 -7.11 6.20
C GLU A 275 16.67 -7.21 5.36
N LYS A 276 16.20 -6.05 4.87
CA LYS A 276 14.89 -5.74 4.26
C LYS A 276 14.27 -6.84 3.37
N ASP A 277 15.10 -7.66 2.73
CA ASP A 277 14.69 -8.69 1.78
C ASP A 277 14.31 -10.02 2.45
N GLN A 278 14.97 -10.37 3.54
CA GLN A 278 14.73 -11.62 4.26
C GLN A 278 13.38 -11.56 4.99
N TYR A 279 13.06 -10.38 5.55
CA TYR A 279 11.80 -10.14 6.25
C TYR A 279 10.56 -10.39 5.38
N SER A 280 10.50 -9.86 4.16
CA SER A 280 9.30 -10.00 3.29
C SER A 280 9.04 -11.46 2.89
N LYS A 281 10.11 -12.22 2.64
CA LYS A 281 10.03 -13.65 2.35
C LYS A 281 9.61 -14.44 3.57
N ASP A 282 10.20 -14.14 4.73
CA ASP A 282 9.87 -14.82 5.98
C ASP A 282 8.44 -14.51 6.44
N PHE A 283 7.96 -13.28 6.23
CA PHE A 283 6.60 -12.89 6.54
C PHE A 283 5.57 -13.75 5.79
N ILE A 284 5.62 -13.79 4.45
CA ILE A 284 4.70 -14.65 3.66
C ILE A 284 4.87 -16.12 4.04
N LYS A 285 6.13 -16.55 4.23
CA LYS A 285 6.41 -17.94 4.56
C LYS A 285 5.78 -18.34 5.90
N GLU A 286 5.87 -17.50 6.91
CA GLU A 286 5.28 -17.78 8.21
C GLU A 286 3.75 -17.66 8.18
N GLU A 287 3.18 -16.68 7.48
CA GLU A 287 1.73 -16.59 7.20
C GLU A 287 1.22 -17.90 6.56
N LEU A 288 1.88 -18.39 5.51
CA LEU A 288 1.52 -19.66 4.87
C LEU A 288 1.72 -20.88 5.78
N ASN A 289 2.76 -20.88 6.62
CA ASN A 289 2.97 -21.96 7.59
C ASN A 289 1.80 -22.01 8.58
N MET A 290 1.38 -20.85 9.10
CA MET A 290 0.28 -20.72 10.05
C MET A 290 -1.05 -21.18 9.44
N LEU A 291 -1.40 -20.69 8.26
CA LEU A 291 -2.64 -21.08 7.58
C LEU A 291 -2.65 -22.60 7.27
N LYS A 292 -1.51 -23.14 6.84
CA LYS A 292 -1.40 -24.57 6.50
C LYS A 292 -1.46 -25.46 7.75
N GLN A 293 -0.83 -25.04 8.85
CA GLN A 293 -0.93 -25.73 10.12
C GLN A 293 -2.37 -25.65 10.66
N GLY A 294 -3.02 -24.48 10.62
CA GLY A 294 -4.40 -24.29 11.08
C GLY A 294 -5.39 -25.20 10.38
N ARG A 295 -5.36 -25.30 9.04
CA ARG A 295 -6.19 -26.29 8.31
C ARG A 295 -5.93 -27.73 8.73
N SER A 296 -4.68 -28.02 9.08
CA SER A 296 -4.30 -29.37 9.48
C SER A 296 -4.63 -29.69 10.93
N ASN A 297 -4.96 -28.71 11.78
CA ASN A 297 -5.23 -28.94 13.20
C ASN A 297 -6.62 -29.54 13.45
N GLU A 298 -7.53 -29.46 12.47
CA GLU A 298 -8.88 -30.02 12.58
C GLU A 298 -9.00 -31.46 12.04
N VAL A 299 -7.90 -32.03 11.52
CA VAL A 299 -7.92 -33.39 10.93
C VAL A 299 -8.24 -34.49 11.94
N PHE A 300 -8.03 -34.18 13.23
CA PHE A 300 -8.42 -35.02 14.34
C PHE A 300 -9.17 -34.15 15.36
N THR A 301 -10.42 -34.51 15.62
CA THR A 301 -11.31 -33.78 16.52
C THR A 301 -11.97 -34.75 17.50
N VAL A 302 -12.12 -34.31 18.75
CA VAL A 302 -12.88 -34.99 19.80
C VAL A 302 -14.18 -34.24 20.03
N TYR A 303 -15.28 -34.96 20.10
CA TYR A 303 -16.57 -34.46 20.59
C TYR A 303 -16.90 -35.18 21.89
N CYS A 304 -17.34 -34.46 22.90
CA CYS A 304 -17.65 -35.07 24.19
C CYS A 304 -18.80 -34.34 24.87
N VAL A 305 -19.64 -35.12 25.55
CA VAL A 305 -20.71 -34.60 26.40
C VAL A 305 -20.37 -34.95 27.85
N THR A 306 -20.30 -33.94 28.71
CA THR A 306 -19.95 -34.09 30.14
C THR A 306 -20.87 -33.24 31.03
N ASP A 307 -20.81 -33.44 32.34
CA ASP A 307 -21.42 -32.54 33.33
C ASP A 307 -20.38 -31.64 34.03
N ILE A 308 -19.12 -31.59 33.56
CA ILE A 308 -18.05 -30.81 34.20
C ILE A 308 -18.30 -29.30 33.99
N ALA A 309 -18.48 -28.55 35.07
CA ALA A 309 -18.85 -27.14 35.00
C ALA A 309 -17.67 -26.22 34.67
N GLN A 310 -16.45 -26.52 35.13
CA GLN A 310 -15.25 -25.69 34.94
C GLN A 310 -14.72 -25.59 33.50
N LEU A 311 -15.37 -26.26 32.54
CA LEU A 311 -14.97 -26.18 31.13
C LEU A 311 -15.29 -24.80 30.57
N GLN A 312 -14.34 -24.25 29.81
CA GLN A 312 -14.42 -22.95 29.15
C GLN A 312 -13.83 -23.07 27.75
N LEU A 313 -14.24 -22.17 26.85
CA LEU A 313 -13.66 -22.11 25.52
C LEU A 313 -12.15 -21.82 25.59
N GLY A 314 -11.35 -22.50 24.77
CA GLY A 314 -9.88 -22.41 24.81
C GLY A 314 -9.23 -23.21 25.94
N SER A 315 -10.00 -23.91 26.77
CA SER A 315 -9.44 -24.75 27.83
C SER A 315 -8.71 -25.98 27.29
N THR A 316 -7.54 -26.29 27.87
CA THR A 316 -6.89 -27.59 27.69
C THR A 316 -7.56 -28.61 28.60
N ILE A 317 -7.98 -29.74 28.02
CA ILE A 317 -8.50 -30.91 28.72
C ILE A 317 -7.54 -32.08 28.59
N ARG A 318 -7.56 -33.00 29.54
CA ARG A 318 -6.82 -34.26 29.48
C ARG A 318 -7.79 -35.43 29.56
N LEU A 319 -7.71 -36.32 28.58
CA LEU A 319 -8.45 -37.57 28.55
C LEU A 319 -7.56 -38.69 29.13
N GLU A 320 -7.85 -39.15 30.35
CA GLU A 320 -7.13 -40.26 31.00
C GLU A 320 -8.01 -41.51 31.15
N GLY A 321 -7.41 -42.69 30.96
CA GLY A 321 -8.11 -43.98 31.16
C GLY A 321 -9.20 -44.32 30.13
N LEU A 322 -9.20 -43.65 28.98
CA LEU A 322 -10.13 -43.86 27.86
C LEU A 322 -9.46 -44.62 26.72
N ALA A 323 -10.24 -45.02 25.69
CA ALA A 323 -9.75 -45.78 24.55
C ALA A 323 -8.63 -45.07 23.77
N TYR A 324 -8.69 -43.74 23.72
CA TYR A 324 -7.61 -42.87 23.30
C TYR A 324 -7.44 -41.79 24.36
N GLY A 325 -6.20 -41.52 24.76
CA GLY A 325 -5.85 -40.52 25.76
C GLY A 325 -4.97 -39.44 25.17
N GLY A 326 -4.98 -38.26 25.77
CA GLY A 326 -4.21 -37.12 25.30
C GLY A 326 -4.72 -35.80 25.85
N GLU A 327 -4.01 -34.73 25.52
CA GLU A 327 -4.42 -33.37 25.86
C GLU A 327 -5.00 -32.67 24.61
N PHE A 328 -6.16 -32.04 24.77
CA PHE A 328 -6.91 -31.39 23.70
C PHE A 328 -7.32 -29.98 24.12
N VAL A 329 -7.47 -29.06 23.17
CA VAL A 329 -7.95 -27.68 23.40
C VAL A 329 -9.36 -27.55 22.86
N ILE A 330 -10.28 -27.02 23.69
CA ILE A 330 -11.68 -26.82 23.33
C ILE A 330 -11.82 -25.65 22.34
N THR A 331 -12.43 -25.91 21.17
CA THR A 331 -12.67 -24.93 20.09
C THR A 331 -14.13 -24.54 19.96
N ASP A 332 -15.03 -25.39 20.44
CA ASP A 332 -16.47 -25.14 20.49
C ASP A 332 -17.03 -25.73 21.78
N LEU A 333 -17.94 -25.01 22.43
CA LEU A 333 -18.48 -25.39 23.73
C LEU A 333 -19.92 -24.92 23.82
N THR A 334 -20.83 -25.85 24.10
CA THR A 334 -22.23 -25.56 24.37
C THR A 334 -22.59 -26.03 25.76
N HIS A 335 -23.00 -25.12 26.64
CA HIS A 335 -23.55 -25.44 27.96
C HIS A 335 -25.08 -25.49 27.87
N THR A 336 -25.68 -26.48 28.49
CA THR A 336 -27.15 -26.62 28.58
C THR A 336 -27.57 -27.02 29.98
N CYS A 337 -28.71 -26.51 30.42
CA CYS A 337 -29.36 -26.93 31.65
C CYS A 337 -30.88 -26.86 31.46
N GLY A 338 -31.58 -27.94 31.81
CA GLY A 338 -33.04 -28.07 31.70
C GLY A 338 -33.73 -28.19 33.06
N GLY A 339 -33.56 -27.20 33.94
CA GLY A 339 -34.09 -27.22 35.32
C GLY A 339 -33.06 -27.69 36.36
N LYS A 340 -33.50 -27.91 37.61
CA LYS A 340 -32.62 -27.93 38.81
C LYS A 340 -31.45 -28.92 38.81
N ASP A 341 -31.45 -30.01 38.03
CA ASP A 341 -30.44 -31.09 38.17
C ASP A 341 -30.04 -31.76 36.83
N ASN A 342 -29.93 -31.02 35.73
CA ASN A 342 -29.57 -31.60 34.42
C ASN A 342 -28.59 -30.72 33.61
N TYR A 343 -27.50 -30.27 34.25
CA TYR A 343 -26.43 -29.57 33.54
C TYR A 343 -25.61 -30.54 32.70
N GLN A 344 -25.39 -30.18 31.44
CA GLN A 344 -24.47 -30.85 30.54
C GLN A 344 -23.79 -29.82 29.64
N ASN A 345 -22.58 -30.13 29.22
CA ASN A 345 -21.92 -29.42 28.14
C ASN A 345 -21.56 -30.38 27.01
N HIS A 346 -21.57 -29.88 25.79
CA HIS A 346 -21.08 -30.55 24.59
C HIS A 346 -19.92 -29.72 24.03
N PHE A 347 -18.75 -30.32 23.91
CA PHE A 347 -17.58 -29.63 23.37
C PHE A 347 -16.98 -30.33 22.17
N LYS A 348 -16.36 -29.51 21.30
CA LYS A 348 -15.45 -29.92 20.24
C LYS A 348 -14.04 -29.52 20.64
N ALA A 349 -13.07 -30.42 20.53
CA ALA A 349 -11.70 -30.16 20.90
C ALA A 349 -10.72 -30.76 19.88
N VAL A 350 -9.57 -30.11 19.70
CA VAL A 350 -8.48 -30.55 18.82
C VAL A 350 -7.22 -30.85 19.65
N PRO A 351 -6.29 -31.70 19.19
CA PRO A 351 -5.04 -31.97 19.91
C PRO A 351 -4.30 -30.70 20.37
N SER A 352 -3.88 -30.64 21.63
CA SER A 352 -3.29 -29.44 22.27
C SER A 352 -1.89 -29.05 21.77
N ASP A 353 -1.27 -29.91 20.96
CA ASP A 353 -0.02 -29.60 20.27
C ASP A 353 -0.21 -28.61 19.10
N CYS A 354 -1.46 -28.26 18.78
CA CYS A 354 -1.80 -27.18 17.87
C CYS A 354 -1.32 -25.81 18.41
N LYS A 355 -0.23 -25.28 17.85
CA LYS A 355 0.27 -23.94 18.23
C LYS A 355 -0.58 -22.79 17.70
N VAL A 356 -1.30 -23.03 16.62
CA VAL A 356 -2.20 -22.09 15.95
C VAL A 356 -3.60 -22.68 15.99
N PRO A 357 -4.66 -21.87 16.02
CA PRO A 357 -6.02 -22.40 16.02
C PRO A 357 -6.34 -23.14 14.71
N PRO A 358 -7.35 -24.03 14.71
CA PRO A 358 -7.98 -24.49 13.47
C PRO A 358 -8.39 -23.29 12.60
N LEU A 359 -8.13 -23.38 11.30
CA LEU A 359 -8.37 -22.27 10.38
C LEU A 359 -9.87 -22.18 10.05
N ASP A 360 -10.49 -21.04 10.32
CA ASP A 360 -11.82 -20.71 9.81
C ASP A 360 -11.74 -19.96 8.46
N HIS A 361 -12.87 -19.86 7.75
CA HIS A 361 -12.95 -19.13 6.50
C HIS A 361 -12.86 -17.62 6.73
N PHE A 362 -11.83 -16.99 6.17
CA PHE A 362 -11.75 -15.53 6.08
C PHE A 362 -11.46 -15.10 4.64
N THR A 363 -11.82 -13.86 4.32
CA THR A 363 -11.54 -13.25 3.02
C THR A 363 -10.70 -11.99 3.20
N TYR A 364 -9.89 -11.64 2.20
CA TYR A 364 -9.22 -10.35 2.18
C TYR A 364 -10.18 -9.29 1.62
N PRO A 365 -10.24 -8.09 2.20
CA PRO A 365 -11.03 -7.02 1.63
C PRO A 365 -10.48 -6.66 0.24
N LYS A 366 -11.40 -6.45 -0.69
CA LYS A 366 -11.09 -6.00 -2.04
C LYS A 366 -11.35 -4.51 -2.15
N LEU A 367 -10.40 -3.81 -2.73
CA LEU A 367 -10.46 -2.37 -2.94
C LEU A 367 -10.24 -2.06 -4.42
N ASP A 368 -11.16 -1.31 -5.00
CA ASP A 368 -11.02 -0.72 -6.33
C ASP A 368 -10.11 0.52 -6.25
N ASP A 369 -9.76 1.07 -7.42
CA ASP A 369 -8.89 2.24 -7.49
C ASP A 369 -9.48 3.42 -6.72
N CYS A 370 -8.63 4.15 -5.99
CA CYS A 370 -9.03 5.30 -5.20
C CYS A 370 -8.00 6.43 -5.26
N VAL A 371 -8.41 7.64 -4.86
CA VAL A 371 -7.50 8.77 -4.74
C VAL A 371 -6.72 8.74 -3.42
N ALA A 372 -5.52 9.31 -3.44
CA ALA A 372 -4.69 9.53 -2.27
C ALA A 372 -3.84 10.79 -2.44
N ILE A 373 -3.35 11.35 -1.34
CA ILE A 373 -2.49 12.54 -1.34
C ILE A 373 -1.06 12.15 -1.06
N VAL A 374 -0.13 12.60 -1.90
CA VAL A 374 1.30 12.35 -1.72
C VAL A 374 1.82 13.07 -0.48
N THR A 375 2.45 12.33 0.42
CA THR A 375 3.03 12.85 1.66
C THR A 375 4.54 12.90 1.63
N ASN A 376 5.18 12.05 0.83
CA ASN A 376 6.64 12.01 0.73
C ASN A 376 7.09 11.47 -0.63
N ASN A 377 7.99 12.18 -1.31
CA ASN A 377 8.57 11.78 -2.60
C ASN A 377 10.10 11.55 -2.55
N LYS A 378 10.70 11.56 -1.35
CA LYS A 378 12.15 11.42 -1.14
C LYS A 378 12.56 9.95 -0.97
N ASP A 379 12.30 9.14 -1.99
CA ASP A 379 12.55 7.69 -1.96
C ASP A 379 14.02 7.34 -1.66
N PRO A 380 14.33 6.68 -0.53
CA PRO A 380 15.70 6.36 -0.13
C PRO A 380 16.40 5.38 -1.09
N GLU A 381 15.65 4.58 -1.84
CA GLU A 381 16.19 3.60 -2.80
C GLU A 381 16.19 4.13 -4.24
N LYS A 382 15.77 5.39 -4.46
CA LYS A 382 15.80 6.10 -5.75
C LYS A 382 15.07 5.35 -6.88
N MET A 383 13.97 4.68 -6.56
CA MET A 383 13.12 3.95 -7.51
C MET A 383 11.99 4.82 -8.07
N GLY A 384 11.85 6.07 -7.60
CA GLY A 384 10.75 6.96 -7.99
C GLY A 384 9.43 6.61 -7.30
N ARG A 385 9.49 6.02 -6.10
CA ARG A 385 8.32 5.73 -5.27
C ARG A 385 7.87 6.95 -4.48
N VAL A 386 6.63 6.91 -4.04
CA VAL A 386 6.05 7.93 -3.13
C VAL A 386 5.37 7.26 -1.95
N LYS A 387 5.25 7.97 -0.84
CA LYS A 387 4.29 7.65 0.22
C LYS A 387 3.06 8.52 0.05
N VAL A 388 1.91 7.97 0.43
CA VAL A 388 0.62 8.65 0.33
C VAL A 388 -0.18 8.48 1.62
N THR A 389 -1.19 9.34 1.78
CA THR A 389 -2.28 9.13 2.76
C THR A 389 -3.59 9.03 2.00
N PHE A 390 -4.41 8.08 2.40
CA PHE A 390 -5.74 7.88 1.82
C PHE A 390 -6.76 8.72 2.58
N ASP A 391 -7.80 9.24 1.91
CA ASP A 391 -8.85 10.03 2.56
C ASP A 391 -9.57 9.28 3.69
N TRP A 392 -9.59 7.95 3.59
CA TRP A 392 -10.23 7.05 4.54
C TRP A 392 -9.27 6.43 5.57
N GLY A 393 -7.95 6.63 5.45
CA GLY A 393 -6.94 6.03 6.32
C GLY A 393 -6.15 7.08 7.09
N LYS A 394 -5.81 6.83 8.36
CA LYS A 394 -5.07 7.82 9.16
C LYS A 394 -3.54 7.67 9.07
N ASP A 395 -3.06 6.53 8.60
CA ASP A 395 -1.63 6.23 8.55
C ASP A 395 -1.07 6.44 7.14
N GLU A 396 0.15 6.96 7.10
CA GLU A 396 0.94 7.07 5.87
C GLU A 396 1.27 5.68 5.32
N SER A 397 1.15 5.50 4.01
CA SER A 397 1.49 4.25 3.34
C SER A 397 2.99 3.94 3.40
N PRO A 398 3.39 2.68 3.14
CA PRO A 398 4.75 2.35 2.70
C PRO A 398 5.13 3.06 1.40
N TRP A 399 6.38 2.93 0.98
CA TRP A 399 6.82 3.38 -0.34
C TRP A 399 6.12 2.63 -1.49
N LEU A 400 5.29 3.34 -2.24
CA LEU A 400 4.48 2.82 -3.33
C LEU A 400 5.18 3.00 -4.66
N ARG A 401 5.24 1.94 -5.47
CA ARG A 401 5.65 2.05 -6.88
C ARG A 401 4.66 2.89 -7.65
N MET A 402 5.17 3.61 -8.64
CA MET A 402 4.36 4.37 -9.56
C MET A 402 4.50 3.85 -10.98
N LEU A 403 3.37 3.77 -11.69
CA LEU A 403 3.34 3.54 -13.11
C LEU A 403 3.93 4.75 -13.84
N MET A 404 4.90 4.49 -14.70
CA MET A 404 5.57 5.50 -15.53
C MET A 404 5.36 5.13 -17.00
N PRO A 405 5.12 6.09 -17.92
CA PRO A 405 4.81 5.79 -19.32
C PRO A 405 5.86 4.92 -20.05
N HIS A 406 7.14 5.05 -19.68
CA HIS A 406 8.23 4.18 -20.16
C HIS A 406 9.37 4.18 -19.13
N THR A 407 9.90 3.00 -18.83
CA THR A 407 11.01 2.81 -17.86
C THR A 407 12.04 1.82 -18.36
N GLY A 408 13.28 1.97 -17.88
CA GLY A 408 14.35 1.02 -18.10
C GLY A 408 15.61 1.43 -17.37
N LYS A 409 16.61 0.54 -17.32
CA LYS A 409 17.91 0.84 -16.67
C LYS A 409 18.52 2.11 -17.28
N GLY A 410 18.58 3.19 -16.48
CA GLY A 410 19.15 4.48 -16.85
C GLY A 410 18.35 5.31 -17.88
N ARG A 411 17.08 4.98 -18.13
CA ARG A 411 16.26 5.63 -19.17
C ARG A 411 14.77 5.60 -18.83
N GLY A 412 14.00 6.48 -19.47
CA GLY A 412 12.55 6.53 -19.36
C GLY A 412 12.05 7.87 -18.84
N PHE A 413 10.79 7.87 -18.42
CA PHE A 413 10.17 9.01 -17.75
C PHE A 413 10.48 8.95 -16.25
N TYR A 414 10.85 10.10 -15.69
CA TYR A 414 11.04 10.28 -14.26
C TYR A 414 10.36 11.58 -13.83
N PHE A 415 9.04 11.50 -13.64
CA PHE A 415 8.18 12.59 -13.18
C PHE A 415 7.48 12.11 -11.92
N VAL A 416 8.14 12.25 -10.78
CA VAL A 416 7.58 11.88 -9.47
C VAL A 416 6.69 13.04 -9.00
N PRO A 417 5.45 12.78 -8.55
CA PRO A 417 4.56 13.81 -8.04
C PRO A 417 5.15 14.51 -6.81
N GLU A 418 4.74 15.75 -6.60
CA GLU A 418 5.17 16.56 -5.46
C GLU A 418 4.33 16.26 -4.20
N GLU A 419 4.86 16.59 -3.03
CA GLU A 419 4.10 16.53 -1.77
C GLU A 419 2.83 17.40 -1.88
N ASN A 420 1.70 16.89 -1.40
CA ASN A 420 0.34 17.45 -1.50
C ASN A 420 -0.33 17.37 -2.89
N GLU A 421 0.25 16.67 -3.85
CA GLU A 421 -0.44 16.34 -5.10
C GLU A 421 -1.36 15.13 -4.94
N GLU A 422 -2.45 15.13 -5.71
CA GLU A 422 -3.44 14.05 -5.75
C GLU A 422 -3.03 13.00 -6.77
N VAL A 423 -3.08 11.73 -6.36
CA VAL A 423 -2.74 10.59 -7.20
C VAL A 423 -3.85 9.55 -7.19
N MET A 424 -4.03 8.86 -8.31
CA MET A 424 -4.83 7.65 -8.38
C MET A 424 -3.98 6.46 -7.93
N VAL A 425 -4.54 5.63 -7.06
CA VAL A 425 -3.90 4.44 -6.49
C VAL A 425 -4.72 3.21 -6.84
N GLY A 426 -4.06 2.18 -7.37
CA GLY A 426 -4.62 0.85 -7.58
C GLY A 426 -4.04 -0.16 -6.59
N PHE A 427 -4.60 -1.36 -6.57
CA PHE A 427 -4.27 -2.40 -5.59
C PHE A 427 -3.90 -3.72 -6.28
N GLU A 428 -2.70 -4.26 -6.00
CA GLU A 428 -2.22 -5.48 -6.65
C GLU A 428 -3.14 -6.68 -6.29
N MET A 429 -3.73 -7.32 -7.30
CA MET A 429 -4.77 -8.36 -7.15
C MET A 429 -6.02 -7.90 -6.37
N GLY A 430 -6.27 -6.59 -6.32
CA GLY A 430 -7.35 -5.99 -5.53
C GLY A 430 -7.12 -6.04 -4.02
N ARG A 431 -5.93 -6.44 -3.54
CA ARG A 431 -5.65 -6.51 -2.10
C ARG A 431 -5.35 -5.11 -1.55
N ALA A 432 -6.20 -4.62 -0.66
CA ALA A 432 -6.09 -3.30 -0.04
C ALA A 432 -4.71 -3.06 0.63
N ASP A 433 -4.08 -4.10 1.16
CA ASP A 433 -2.75 -4.04 1.78
C ASP A 433 -1.62 -3.72 0.77
N PHE A 434 -1.84 -3.82 -0.55
CA PHE A 434 -0.79 -3.71 -1.58
C PHE A 434 -1.07 -2.62 -2.63
N PRO A 435 -1.08 -1.34 -2.21
CA PRO A 435 -1.31 -0.23 -3.12
C PRO A 435 -0.11 0.06 -4.04
N TYR A 436 -0.39 0.64 -5.21
CA TYR A 436 0.57 1.24 -6.13
C TYR A 436 -0.04 2.46 -6.83
N VAL A 437 0.77 3.45 -7.17
CA VAL A 437 0.30 4.68 -7.83
C VAL A 437 0.16 4.44 -9.33
N ILE A 438 -1.00 4.79 -9.88
CA ILE A 438 -1.30 4.73 -11.31
C ILE A 438 -0.85 6.03 -12.01
N GLY A 439 -1.06 7.19 -11.38
CA GLY A 439 -0.63 8.49 -11.91
C GLY A 439 -1.25 9.67 -11.15
N SER A 440 -0.86 10.89 -11.51
CA SER A 440 -1.37 12.12 -10.87
C SER A 440 -2.66 12.62 -11.50
N LEU A 441 -3.47 13.32 -10.70
CA LEU A 441 -4.73 13.92 -11.10
C LEU A 441 -4.70 15.44 -10.81
N TYR A 442 -5.21 16.24 -11.75
CA TYR A 442 -5.56 17.63 -11.45
C TYR A 442 -6.87 17.67 -10.67
N ASN A 443 -6.99 18.64 -9.76
CA ASN A 443 -8.21 18.84 -8.99
C ASN A 443 -8.60 20.32 -8.92
N GLY A 444 -9.69 20.62 -8.20
CA GLY A 444 -10.22 21.99 -8.11
C GLY A 444 -9.26 23.03 -7.53
N LYS A 445 -8.24 22.60 -6.76
CA LYS A 445 -7.19 23.46 -6.19
C LYS A 445 -5.92 23.42 -7.05
N ASN A 446 -5.45 22.23 -7.40
CA ASN A 446 -4.29 21.99 -8.25
C ASN A 446 -4.76 21.90 -9.70
N LYS A 447 -5.09 23.04 -10.30
CA LYS A 447 -5.44 23.12 -11.72
C LYS A 447 -4.20 23.27 -12.58
N PHE A 448 -4.25 22.75 -13.80
CA PHE A 448 -3.25 23.09 -14.79
C PHE A 448 -3.36 24.56 -15.19
N ASP A 449 -2.47 25.40 -14.67
CA ASP A 449 -2.34 26.82 -15.03
C ASP A 449 -1.37 26.99 -16.22
N GLY A 450 -1.71 26.34 -17.33
CA GLY A 450 -0.92 26.36 -18.56
C GLY A 450 -1.76 26.79 -19.77
N HIS A 451 -1.26 26.48 -20.95
CA HIS A 451 -1.93 26.84 -22.18
C HIS A 451 -3.10 25.90 -22.45
N PHE A 452 -4.32 26.45 -22.43
CA PHE A 452 -5.51 25.78 -22.92
C PHE A 452 -6.09 26.59 -24.08
N ASP A 453 -6.55 25.90 -25.11
CA ASP A 453 -7.36 26.48 -26.18
C ASP A 453 -8.62 25.64 -26.38
N SER A 454 -9.69 26.27 -26.86
CA SER A 454 -10.98 25.59 -27.07
C SER A 454 -10.90 24.45 -28.10
N GLY A 455 -9.85 24.42 -28.92
CA GLY A 455 -9.62 23.38 -29.92
C GLY A 455 -8.69 22.25 -29.47
N ASN A 456 -8.18 22.28 -28.23
CA ASN A 456 -7.17 21.33 -27.73
C ASN A 456 -5.95 21.17 -28.68
N LYS A 457 -5.55 22.28 -29.32
CA LYS A 457 -4.40 22.37 -30.23
C LYS A 457 -3.10 22.65 -29.49
N ILE A 458 -3.16 23.04 -28.21
CA ILE A 458 -1.98 23.25 -27.39
C ILE A 458 -1.86 22.13 -26.36
N LYS A 459 -0.68 21.50 -26.30
CA LYS A 459 -0.30 20.47 -25.34
C LYS A 459 1.03 20.87 -24.72
N SER A 460 1.25 20.59 -23.45
CA SER A 460 2.47 21.05 -22.79
C SER A 460 2.90 20.17 -21.63
N ILE A 461 4.20 20.14 -21.39
CA ILE A 461 4.82 19.60 -20.18
C ILE A 461 5.41 20.79 -19.42
N LYS A 462 4.98 21.01 -18.17
CA LYS A 462 5.42 22.14 -17.33
C LYS A 462 5.88 21.62 -15.98
N THR A 463 7.06 22.06 -15.52
CA THR A 463 7.57 21.76 -14.16
C THR A 463 7.25 22.89 -13.19
N ILE A 464 7.35 22.63 -11.88
CA ILE A 464 7.07 23.62 -10.82
C ILE A 464 7.91 24.89 -10.94
N SER A 465 9.16 24.78 -11.40
CA SER A 465 10.06 25.91 -11.65
C SER A 465 9.74 26.71 -12.91
N GLY A 466 8.72 26.32 -13.68
CA GLY A 466 8.33 26.98 -14.91
C GLY A 466 9.14 26.60 -16.15
N ASN A 467 9.88 25.48 -16.15
CA ASN A 467 10.40 24.91 -17.40
C ASN A 467 9.22 24.31 -18.16
N GLU A 468 9.14 24.61 -19.45
CA GLU A 468 8.00 24.16 -20.24
C GLU A 468 8.37 23.83 -21.68
N ILE A 469 7.78 22.75 -22.17
CA ILE A 469 7.77 22.36 -23.57
C ILE A 469 6.33 22.44 -24.05
N ILE A 470 6.09 23.27 -25.06
CA ILE A 470 4.75 23.56 -25.59
C ILE A 470 4.69 23.08 -27.04
N PHE A 471 3.77 22.17 -27.30
CA PHE A 471 3.40 21.69 -28.62
C PHE A 471 2.16 22.44 -29.07
N ASN A 472 2.26 23.14 -30.19
CA ASN A 472 1.13 23.81 -30.82
C ASN A 472 0.89 23.18 -32.18
N ASP A 473 -0.28 22.58 -32.36
CA ASP A 473 -0.70 21.88 -33.58
C ASP A 473 -0.87 22.83 -34.79
N LYS A 474 -0.57 24.13 -34.63
CA LYS A 474 -0.37 25.12 -35.70
C LYS A 474 1.08 25.16 -36.24
N GLY A 475 1.94 24.22 -35.86
CA GLY A 475 3.30 24.08 -36.42
C GLY A 475 4.42 24.73 -35.60
N SER A 476 4.26 24.87 -34.28
CA SER A 476 5.34 25.40 -33.44
C SER A 476 5.62 24.55 -32.20
N LEU A 477 6.90 24.40 -31.88
CA LEU A 477 7.42 23.84 -30.64
C LEU A 477 8.12 24.97 -29.86
N THR A 478 7.72 25.22 -28.62
CA THR A 478 8.37 26.22 -27.76
C THR A 478 9.02 25.53 -26.56
N VAL A 479 10.28 25.86 -26.28
CA VAL A 479 10.96 25.49 -25.04
C VAL A 479 11.22 26.77 -24.26
N ARG A 480 10.71 26.87 -23.03
CA ARG A 480 10.85 28.09 -22.21
C ARG A 480 11.18 27.80 -20.75
N ASN A 481 11.83 28.77 -20.12
CA ASN A 481 11.96 28.91 -18.67
C ASN A 481 11.79 30.40 -18.33
N GLY A 482 10.67 30.74 -17.67
CA GLY A 482 10.33 32.13 -17.38
C GLY A 482 10.18 32.97 -18.65
N LYS A 483 10.94 34.07 -18.75
CA LYS A 483 10.94 34.99 -19.92
C LYS A 483 11.84 34.52 -21.07
N ASN A 484 12.75 33.59 -20.80
CA ASN A 484 13.65 33.05 -21.80
C ASN A 484 12.94 31.94 -22.56
N SER A 485 12.80 32.10 -23.87
CA SER A 485 12.12 31.14 -24.72
C SER A 485 12.90 30.95 -26.01
N ILE A 486 13.04 29.69 -26.41
CA ILE A 486 13.42 29.32 -27.76
C ILE A 486 12.14 28.82 -28.44
N VAL A 487 11.74 29.51 -29.49
CA VAL A 487 10.63 29.08 -30.34
C VAL A 487 11.20 28.46 -31.60
N LEU A 488 10.85 27.20 -31.83
CA LEU A 488 11.10 26.48 -33.07
C LEU A 488 9.78 26.42 -33.83
N SER A 489 9.67 27.19 -34.90
CA SER A 489 8.50 27.12 -35.78
C SER A 489 8.87 26.36 -37.05
N CYS A 490 8.06 25.35 -37.38
CA CYS A 490 8.12 24.65 -38.65
C CYS A 490 6.80 24.93 -39.36
N LYS A 491 6.80 25.87 -40.30
CA LYS A 491 5.62 26.14 -41.10
C LYS A 491 5.47 25.06 -42.18
N ASP A 492 4.24 24.85 -42.66
CA ASP A 492 3.97 23.92 -43.76
C ASP A 492 4.69 24.30 -45.08
N ASP A 493 5.19 25.54 -45.17
CA ASP A 493 6.04 26.01 -46.28
C ASP A 493 7.51 25.53 -46.19
N GLY A 494 7.87 24.75 -45.16
CA GLY A 494 9.21 24.22 -44.94
C GLY A 494 10.17 25.18 -44.22
N THR A 495 9.72 26.37 -43.82
CA THR A 495 10.54 27.34 -43.10
C THR A 495 10.75 26.92 -41.66
N LEU A 496 12.02 26.85 -41.24
CA LEU A 496 12.43 26.78 -39.83
C LEU A 496 12.79 28.18 -39.34
N THR A 497 12.19 28.60 -38.22
CA THR A 497 12.57 29.84 -37.52
C THR A 497 13.05 29.51 -36.11
N ILE A 498 14.20 30.10 -35.73
CA ILE A 498 14.75 30.09 -34.37
C ILE A 498 14.73 31.54 -33.87
N ALA A 499 13.97 31.81 -32.81
CA ALA A 499 13.85 33.15 -32.23
C ALA A 499 14.05 33.11 -30.71
N SER A 500 14.68 34.15 -30.17
CA SER A 500 14.91 34.40 -28.75
C SER A 500 14.55 35.85 -28.40
N ASN A 501 14.09 36.08 -27.18
CA ASN A 501 13.88 37.44 -26.64
C ASN A 501 15.17 38.05 -26.06
N GLY A 502 16.22 37.24 -25.92
CA GLY A 502 17.54 37.68 -25.45
C GLY A 502 18.63 37.14 -26.36
N ASP A 503 19.83 36.98 -25.82
CA ASP A 503 21.00 36.58 -26.60
C ASP A 503 20.89 35.15 -27.15
N ILE A 504 21.55 34.93 -28.29
CA ILE A 504 21.78 33.60 -28.88
C ILE A 504 23.29 33.41 -28.97
N VAL A 505 23.79 32.35 -28.33
CA VAL A 505 25.21 31.97 -28.35
C VAL A 505 25.36 30.60 -29.00
N LEU A 506 26.17 30.51 -30.06
CA LEU A 506 26.44 29.27 -30.81
C LEU A 506 27.92 28.89 -30.66
N GLU A 507 28.20 27.75 -30.02
CA GLU A 507 29.57 27.29 -29.76
C GLU A 507 29.78 25.84 -30.20
N ALA A 508 30.94 25.55 -30.79
CA ALA A 508 31.35 24.19 -31.15
C ALA A 508 32.79 23.91 -30.71
N LYS A 509 33.04 22.78 -30.05
CA LYS A 509 34.39 22.35 -29.61
C LYS A 509 35.31 21.92 -30.74
N LYS A 510 34.75 21.66 -31.92
CA LYS A 510 35.48 21.24 -33.13
C LYS A 510 35.12 22.16 -34.27
N ASN A 511 34.29 21.70 -35.20
CA ASN A 511 33.94 22.44 -36.40
C ASN A 511 32.49 22.92 -36.34
N MET A 512 32.23 24.07 -36.94
CA MET A 512 30.90 24.59 -37.25
C MET A 512 30.86 24.94 -38.74
N SER A 513 29.77 24.62 -39.44
CA SER A 513 29.60 24.87 -40.87
C SER A 513 28.20 25.39 -41.16
N LEU A 514 28.09 26.38 -42.04
CA LEU A 514 26.83 26.92 -42.53
C LEU A 514 26.83 26.86 -44.07
N SER A 515 25.81 26.27 -44.67
CA SER A 515 25.69 26.13 -46.13
C SER A 515 24.24 26.21 -46.60
N CYS A 516 24.03 26.84 -47.75
CA CYS A 516 22.75 26.94 -48.45
C CYS A 516 22.98 26.78 -49.95
N LYS A 517 21.92 26.44 -50.71
CA LYS A 517 22.01 26.29 -52.18
C LYS A 517 21.75 27.59 -52.94
N GLU A 518 20.88 28.41 -52.38
CA GLU A 518 20.53 29.73 -52.88
C GLU A 518 21.26 30.74 -52.00
N ASP A 519 20.54 31.65 -51.35
CA ASP A 519 21.15 32.82 -50.73
C ASP A 519 21.39 32.64 -49.21
N LEU A 520 22.54 33.14 -48.74
CA LEU A 520 22.81 33.38 -47.33
C LEU A 520 22.82 34.89 -47.09
N THR A 521 21.90 35.36 -46.24
CA THR A 521 21.84 36.76 -45.82
C THR A 521 22.18 36.87 -44.33
N VAL A 522 23.10 37.77 -43.99
CA VAL A 522 23.46 38.12 -42.60
C VAL A 522 23.17 39.60 -42.40
N MET A 523 22.24 39.91 -41.51
CA MET A 523 21.85 41.29 -41.17
C MET A 523 22.16 41.55 -39.70
N VAL A 524 22.85 42.64 -39.42
CA VAL A 524 23.20 43.10 -38.08
C VAL A 524 22.94 44.60 -38.01
N GLU A 525 22.07 45.04 -37.10
CA GLU A 525 21.77 46.47 -36.93
C GLU A 525 22.87 47.21 -36.16
N GLY A 526 23.54 46.52 -35.24
CA GLY A 526 24.72 47.01 -34.52
C GLY A 526 26.03 46.59 -35.20
N ASP A 527 27.01 46.23 -34.38
CA ASP A 527 28.35 45.88 -34.87
C ASP A 527 28.46 44.40 -35.28
N TYR A 528 29.04 44.15 -36.46
CA TYR A 528 29.45 42.80 -36.89
C TYR A 528 30.95 42.59 -36.66
N ASN A 529 31.29 41.88 -35.57
CA ASN A 529 32.66 41.58 -35.19
C ASN A 529 33.06 40.16 -35.61
N LEU A 530 34.06 40.03 -36.49
CA LEU A 530 34.64 38.75 -36.91
C LEU A 530 36.10 38.64 -36.45
N GLU A 531 36.36 37.75 -35.49
CA GLU A 531 37.73 37.41 -35.05
C GLU A 531 38.10 36.00 -35.49
N VAL A 532 39.21 35.87 -36.22
CA VAL A 532 39.76 34.58 -36.64
C VAL A 532 41.21 34.46 -36.16
N LYS A 533 41.47 33.58 -35.19
CA LYS A 533 42.82 33.36 -34.63
C LYS A 533 43.74 32.58 -35.56
N GLY A 534 43.15 31.77 -36.44
CA GLY A 534 43.87 31.04 -37.49
C GLY A 534 43.83 31.82 -38.80
N ASN A 535 43.59 31.10 -39.90
CA ASN A 535 43.46 31.70 -41.22
C ASN A 535 41.99 32.01 -41.53
N HIS A 536 41.72 33.21 -42.06
CA HIS A 536 40.46 33.52 -42.72
C HIS A 536 40.65 33.34 -44.23
N GLU A 537 39.93 32.41 -44.84
CA GLU A 537 39.92 32.17 -46.29
C GLU A 537 38.52 32.42 -46.84
N ALA A 538 38.41 33.40 -47.76
CA ALA A 538 37.18 33.70 -48.47
C ALA A 538 37.39 33.41 -49.96
N LYS A 539 36.64 32.45 -50.50
CA LYS A 539 36.64 32.11 -51.92
C LYS A 539 35.29 32.49 -52.53
N VAL A 540 35.30 33.48 -53.41
CA VAL A 540 34.11 33.92 -54.15
C VAL A 540 34.37 33.70 -55.63
N THR A 541 33.49 32.95 -56.30
CA THR A 541 33.62 32.64 -57.73
C THR A 541 33.02 33.73 -58.63
N GLY A 542 32.06 34.49 -58.09
CA GLY A 542 31.55 35.71 -58.70
C GLY A 542 32.24 36.95 -58.13
N ASP A 543 31.49 38.04 -58.02
CA ASP A 543 32.00 39.31 -57.53
C ASP A 543 32.11 39.34 -56.00
N TYR A 544 33.25 39.84 -55.49
CA TYR A 544 33.40 40.21 -54.08
C TYR A 544 33.37 41.73 -53.96
N LYS A 545 32.30 42.27 -53.37
CA LYS A 545 32.08 43.71 -53.23
C LYS A 545 32.13 44.11 -51.76
N MET A 546 32.96 45.09 -51.42
CA MET A 546 33.02 45.70 -50.09
C MET A 546 32.74 47.19 -50.23
N GLU A 547 31.68 47.67 -49.59
CA GLU A 547 31.28 49.08 -49.57
C GLU A 547 31.11 49.53 -48.12
N THR A 548 31.70 50.68 -47.79
CA THR A 548 31.50 51.34 -46.49
C THR A 548 31.33 52.84 -46.73
N THR A 549 30.56 53.48 -45.86
CA THR A 549 30.51 54.95 -45.78
C THR A 549 31.64 55.51 -44.93
N GLY A 550 32.23 54.68 -44.07
CA GLY A 550 33.36 55.01 -43.21
C GLY A 550 34.71 54.63 -43.83
N GLU A 551 35.60 54.11 -43.00
CA GLU A 551 36.95 53.69 -43.40
C GLU A 551 37.02 52.18 -43.67
N ILE A 552 37.79 51.78 -44.69
CA ILE A 552 38.29 50.40 -44.83
C ILE A 552 39.78 50.41 -44.44
N GLY A 553 40.11 49.79 -43.32
CA GLY A 553 41.49 49.61 -42.86
C GLY A 553 42.04 48.23 -43.22
N LEU A 554 43.19 48.17 -43.90
CA LEU A 554 43.91 46.93 -44.20
C LEU A 554 45.33 47.01 -43.67
N ALA A 555 45.69 46.13 -42.73
CA ALA A 555 47.02 46.06 -42.13
C ALA A 555 47.54 44.62 -42.15
N ALA A 556 48.76 44.42 -42.65
CA ALA A 556 49.46 43.14 -42.62
C ALA A 556 50.89 43.35 -42.08
N THR A 557 51.33 42.53 -41.14
CA THR A 557 52.67 42.63 -40.53
C THR A 557 53.78 42.06 -41.42
N LYS A 558 53.42 41.19 -42.37
CA LYS A 558 54.35 40.60 -43.34
C LYS A 558 54.14 41.21 -44.73
N ASP A 559 53.18 40.67 -45.49
CA ASP A 559 52.90 41.11 -46.85
C ASP A 559 51.39 41.40 -46.99
N LEU A 560 51.05 42.53 -47.60
CA LEU A 560 49.75 42.76 -48.22
C LEU A 560 49.92 42.58 -49.74
N LYS A 561 49.25 41.60 -50.33
CA LYS A 561 49.37 41.29 -51.77
C LYS A 561 48.03 41.49 -52.46
N ALA A 562 48.03 42.30 -53.52
CA ALA A 562 46.90 42.47 -54.43
C ALA A 562 47.38 42.23 -55.86
N SER A 563 46.68 41.38 -56.59
CA SER A 563 46.96 41.08 -57.99
C SER A 563 45.66 40.81 -58.73
N ALA A 564 45.50 41.37 -59.94
CA ALA A 564 44.39 41.09 -60.83
C ALA A 564 44.95 40.73 -62.22
N THR A 565 44.25 39.86 -62.95
CA THR A 565 44.55 39.57 -64.37
C THR A 565 44.07 40.69 -65.29
N GLY A 566 42.99 41.36 -64.91
CA GLY A 566 42.52 42.61 -65.51
C GLY A 566 43.24 43.81 -64.90
N ASN A 567 42.47 44.74 -64.35
CA ASN A 567 43.00 45.98 -63.77
C ASN A 567 42.95 45.98 -62.24
N ILE A 568 43.90 46.69 -61.63
CA ILE A 568 43.77 47.17 -60.26
C ILE A 568 43.59 48.69 -60.37
N ASP A 569 42.38 49.18 -60.10
CA ASP A 569 42.06 50.60 -60.14
C ASP A 569 42.11 51.18 -58.72
N LEU A 570 43.07 52.07 -58.47
CA LEU A 570 43.20 52.80 -57.21
C LEU A 570 42.93 54.28 -57.46
N SER A 571 41.92 54.82 -56.77
CA SER A 571 41.57 56.24 -56.87
C SER A 571 41.30 56.81 -55.47
N ALA A 572 41.81 58.02 -55.23
CA ALA A 572 41.58 58.76 -53.99
C ALA A 572 41.45 60.25 -54.31
N THR A 573 40.43 60.91 -53.77
CA THR A 573 40.18 62.34 -54.01
C THR A 573 41.17 63.24 -53.27
N GLN A 574 41.65 62.80 -52.11
CA GLN A 574 42.60 63.56 -51.29
C GLN A 574 44.05 63.16 -51.61
N ASN A 575 44.47 61.96 -51.19
CA ASN A 575 45.84 61.49 -51.36
C ASN A 575 45.87 59.99 -51.64
N LEU A 576 46.72 59.58 -52.59
CA LEU A 576 47.18 58.20 -52.74
C LEU A 576 48.67 58.18 -52.45
N SER A 577 49.09 57.50 -51.38
CA SER A 577 50.48 57.51 -50.90
C SER A 577 51.03 56.10 -50.69
N GLY A 578 52.25 55.85 -51.18
CA GLY A 578 53.05 54.68 -50.85
C GLY A 578 54.35 55.11 -50.18
N SER A 579 54.72 54.45 -49.08
CA SER A 579 55.95 54.71 -48.34
C SER A 579 56.58 53.38 -47.92
N GLY A 580 57.86 53.20 -48.18
CA GLY A 580 58.62 52.02 -47.81
C GLY A 580 60.10 52.19 -48.15
N LEU A 581 60.93 51.19 -47.84
CA LEU A 581 62.34 51.19 -48.25
C LEU A 581 62.50 51.25 -49.77
N GLN A 582 61.55 50.65 -50.51
CA GLN A 582 61.47 50.67 -51.95
C GLN A 582 60.00 50.73 -52.39
N THR A 583 59.72 51.53 -53.43
CA THR A 583 58.46 51.50 -54.17
C THR A 583 58.81 51.38 -55.64
N SER A 584 58.37 50.30 -56.30
CA SER A 584 58.61 50.06 -57.74
C SER A 584 57.28 50.11 -58.50
N MET A 585 57.30 50.74 -59.67
CA MET A 585 56.22 50.69 -60.65
C MET A 585 56.83 50.36 -62.01
N GLU A 586 56.46 49.22 -62.55
CA GLU A 586 57.00 48.69 -63.80
C GLU A 586 55.84 48.40 -64.77
N GLY A 587 55.89 49.00 -65.95
CA GLY A 587 54.94 48.74 -67.03
C GLY A 587 55.66 48.14 -68.21
N SER A 588 55.23 46.96 -68.67
CA SER A 588 55.81 46.30 -69.85
C SER A 588 55.54 47.07 -71.14
N ALA A 589 54.40 47.76 -71.21
CA ALA A 589 54.03 48.61 -72.34
C ALA A 589 54.27 50.10 -72.05
N LYS A 590 53.78 50.60 -70.91
CA LYS A 590 53.83 52.02 -70.57
C LYS A 590 53.62 52.25 -69.06
N VAL A 591 54.30 53.25 -68.51
CA VAL A 591 53.95 53.87 -67.22
C VAL A 591 53.58 55.33 -67.51
N ASP A 592 52.35 55.73 -67.15
CA ASP A 592 51.83 57.09 -67.33
C ASP A 592 51.72 57.81 -65.99
N VAL A 593 52.39 58.95 -65.84
CA VAL A 593 52.25 59.84 -64.68
C VAL A 593 51.73 61.20 -65.17
N LYS A 594 50.50 61.55 -64.79
CA LYS A 594 49.82 62.80 -65.21
C LYS A 594 49.34 63.58 -63.98
N SER A 595 49.59 64.88 -63.96
CA SER A 595 49.08 65.81 -62.94
C SER A 595 48.52 67.04 -63.63
N THR A 596 47.38 67.55 -63.16
CA THR A 596 46.86 68.87 -63.56
C THR A 596 47.54 70.02 -62.83
N GLY A 597 48.23 69.73 -61.73
CA GLY A 597 49.07 70.64 -60.97
C GLY A 597 50.56 70.32 -61.13
N ILE A 598 51.34 70.55 -60.07
CA ILE A 598 52.78 70.31 -60.07
C ILE A 598 53.08 68.82 -59.83
N THR A 599 53.85 68.21 -60.73
CA THR A 599 54.49 66.90 -60.48
C THR A 599 55.87 67.13 -59.87
N SER A 600 56.10 66.68 -58.63
CA SER A 600 57.38 66.83 -57.93
C SER A 600 58.08 65.47 -57.78
N VAL A 601 59.22 65.29 -58.45
CA VAL A 601 60.10 64.11 -58.28
C VAL A 601 61.34 64.54 -57.49
N LYS A 602 61.53 63.97 -56.30
CA LYS A 602 62.64 64.32 -55.38
C LYS A 602 63.39 63.06 -54.95
N GLY A 603 64.72 63.10 -54.99
CA GLY A 603 65.60 62.02 -54.54
C GLY A 603 67.06 62.50 -54.50
N SER A 604 67.93 61.77 -53.79
CA SER A 604 69.37 62.06 -53.76
C SER A 604 70.02 61.90 -55.15
N LEU A 605 69.45 61.02 -55.99
CA LEU A 605 69.79 60.86 -57.40
C LEU A 605 68.52 60.50 -58.19
N VAL A 606 68.22 61.26 -59.25
CA VAL A 606 67.14 60.95 -60.20
C VAL A 606 67.79 60.65 -61.55
N LYS A 607 67.62 59.42 -62.05
CA LYS A 607 68.07 59.03 -63.39
C LYS A 607 66.88 59.06 -64.34
N ILE A 608 66.91 59.99 -65.29
CA ILE A 608 65.98 60.06 -66.41
C ILE A 608 66.81 59.72 -67.64
N ASN A 609 66.37 58.74 -68.43
CA ASN A 609 67.10 58.26 -69.60
C ASN A 609 66.20 58.31 -70.84
#